data_AF-A0A1V4TM88-F1
#
_entry.id   AF-A0A1V4TM88-F1
#
_cell.length_a   1.000
_cell.length_b   1.000
_cell.length_c   1.000
_cell.angle_alpha   90.00
_cell.angle_beta   90.00
_cell.angle_gamma   90.00
#
_symmetry.space_group_name_H-M   'P 1'
#
loop_
_entity.id
_entity.type
_entity.pdbx_description
1 polymer ?
#
loop_
_entity_poly.entity_id
_entity_poly.type
_entity_poly.pdbx_seq_one_letter_code
_entity_poly.pdbx_strand_id
1 'polypeptide(L)'
;MADLAAGFGSRSRFDADRVWIQSAFRVQLIKMGIEKAGSVNELGRRLGYRSRVHPGWGVVQIMQGKQAFPMPRLKLLAEFLEYPLEDILRYATQPSRITPESTKSALAMYGLSGYIPR
;
A
#
# COMPACT_ATOMS: atom_id res chain seq x y z
N MET A 1 34.05 -31.68 -4.66
CA MET A 1 33.30 -30.69 -5.45
C MET A 1 31.81 -30.97 -5.29
N ALA A 2 31.15 -30.19 -4.45
CA ALA A 2 29.69 -30.08 -4.42
C ALA A 2 29.40 -28.71 -3.82
N ASP A 3 29.03 -27.81 -4.72
CA ASP A 3 28.60 -26.44 -4.48
C ASP A 3 27.28 -26.46 -3.69
N LEU A 4 27.31 -26.02 -2.45
CA LEU A 4 26.12 -25.59 -1.72
C LEU A 4 26.46 -24.30 -0.98
N ALA A 5 26.71 -23.26 -1.76
CA ALA A 5 26.60 -21.90 -1.30
C ALA A 5 25.17 -21.65 -0.80
N ALA A 6 24.96 -21.85 0.50
CA ALA A 6 23.85 -21.27 1.25
C ALA A 6 24.04 -19.75 1.33
N GLY A 7 23.97 -19.10 0.18
CA GLY A 7 23.78 -17.66 0.08
C GLY A 7 22.34 -17.35 0.48
N PHE A 8 22.08 -17.26 1.78
CA PHE A 8 20.94 -16.52 2.29
C PHE A 8 21.17 -15.03 1.97
N GLY A 9 20.96 -14.70 0.70
CA GLY A 9 20.93 -13.34 0.22
C GLY A 9 19.77 -12.61 0.89
N SER A 10 20.09 -11.84 1.94
CA SER A 10 19.30 -10.72 2.45
C SER A 10 19.20 -9.57 1.40
N ARG A 11 19.09 -9.92 0.12
CA ARG A 11 19.00 -9.00 -1.01
C ARG A 11 17.88 -9.51 -1.92
N SER A 12 16.93 -8.63 -2.22
CA SER A 12 15.77 -8.84 -3.11
C SER A 12 14.41 -9.30 -2.51
N ARG A 13 14.04 -8.83 -1.31
CA ARG A 13 12.61 -8.71 -0.96
C ARG A 13 12.03 -7.32 -1.25
N PHE A 14 12.90 -6.34 -1.53
CA PHE A 14 12.58 -4.93 -1.72
C PHE A 14 12.99 -4.38 -3.11
N ASP A 15 13.50 -5.25 -3.99
CA ASP A 15 13.88 -4.93 -5.38
C ASP A 15 12.70 -5.09 -6.36
N ALA A 16 11.50 -5.28 -5.83
CA ALA A 16 10.30 -5.30 -6.65
C ALA A 16 9.78 -3.87 -6.81
N ASP A 17 9.41 -3.50 -8.04
CA ASP A 17 8.71 -2.25 -8.36
C ASP A 17 7.43 -2.02 -7.54
N ARG A 18 6.99 -3.04 -6.78
CA ARG A 18 5.77 -3.05 -5.99
C ARG A 18 5.97 -3.75 -4.65
N VAL A 19 5.29 -3.26 -3.62
CA VAL A 19 5.31 -3.81 -2.26
C VAL A 19 3.91 -4.04 -1.72
N TRP A 20 3.69 -5.20 -1.12
CA TRP A 20 2.47 -5.49 -0.37
C TRP A 20 2.66 -5.06 1.08
N ILE A 21 1.67 -4.35 1.62
CA ILE A 21 1.65 -3.85 2.99
C ILE A 21 0.50 -4.52 3.74
N GLN A 22 0.74 -4.92 4.99
CA GLN A 22 -0.26 -5.52 5.88
C GLN A 22 -1.57 -4.73 5.88
N SER A 23 -2.71 -5.44 5.85
CA SER A 23 -4.03 -4.85 5.61
C SER A 23 -4.38 -3.68 6.54
N ALA A 24 -4.18 -3.84 7.85
CA ALA A 24 -4.49 -2.79 8.83
C ALA A 24 -3.66 -1.53 8.61
N PHE A 25 -2.32 -1.67 8.56
CA PHE A 25 -1.42 -0.55 8.36
C PHE A 25 -1.61 0.11 6.99
N ARG A 26 -1.83 -0.67 5.93
CA ARG A 26 -2.13 -0.16 4.57
C ARG A 26 -3.37 0.73 4.58
N VAL A 27 -4.46 0.28 5.20
CA VAL A 27 -5.71 1.03 5.28
C VAL A 27 -5.52 2.29 6.12
N GLN A 28 -4.82 2.21 7.25
CA GLN A 28 -4.48 3.36 8.08
C GLN A 28 -3.66 4.41 7.33
N LEU A 29 -2.59 3.98 6.66
CA LEU A 29 -1.70 4.87 5.90
C LEU A 29 -2.46 5.61 4.79
N ILE A 30 -3.32 4.89 4.06
CA ILE A 30 -4.17 5.51 3.02
C ILE A 30 -5.20 6.45 3.64
N LYS A 31 -5.80 6.09 4.78
CA LYS A 31 -6.73 6.96 5.51
C LYS A 31 -6.07 8.28 5.89
N MET A 32 -4.87 8.25 6.49
CA MET A 32 -4.10 9.45 6.80
C MET A 32 -3.84 10.29 5.55
N GLY A 33 -3.51 9.64 4.43
CA GLY A 33 -3.35 10.32 3.14
C GLY A 33 -4.63 10.99 2.65
N ILE A 34 -5.78 10.32 2.78
CA ILE A 34 -7.10 10.86 2.39
C ILE A 34 -7.45 12.05 3.26
N GLU A 35 -7.24 11.95 4.57
CA GLU A 35 -7.52 13.01 5.54
C GLU A 35 -6.63 14.24 5.28
N LYS A 36 -5.32 14.06 5.07
CA LYS A 36 -4.41 15.17 4.73
C LYS A 36 -4.72 15.78 3.36
N ALA A 37 -5.15 14.97 2.39
CA ALA A 37 -5.45 15.45 1.04
C ALA A 37 -6.86 16.05 0.89
N GLY A 38 -7.78 15.74 1.81
CA GLY A 38 -9.20 16.12 1.78
C GLY A 38 -10.11 15.18 0.98
N SER A 39 -9.57 14.32 0.10
CA SER A 39 -10.33 13.28 -0.59
C SER A 39 -9.44 12.20 -1.21
N VAL A 40 -10.02 11.03 -1.52
CA VAL A 40 -9.32 9.93 -2.23
C VAL A 40 -8.85 10.34 -3.64
N ASN A 41 -9.61 11.21 -4.31
CA ASN A 41 -9.28 11.70 -5.64
C ASN A 41 -8.08 12.64 -5.58
N GLU A 42 -8.07 13.53 -4.59
CA GLU A 42 -6.98 14.46 -4.41
C GLU A 42 -5.69 13.76 -3.96
N LEU A 43 -5.81 12.77 -3.08
CA LEU A 43 -4.70 11.86 -2.78
C LEU A 43 -4.19 11.18 -4.06
N GLY A 44 -5.09 10.66 -4.90
CA GLY A 44 -4.74 10.06 -6.18
C GLY A 44 -3.91 10.98 -7.07
N ARG A 45 -4.29 12.26 -7.20
CA ARG A 45 -3.52 13.26 -7.96
C ARG A 45 -2.11 13.46 -7.40
N ARG A 46 -2.00 13.62 -6.08
CA ARG A 46 -0.71 13.78 -5.39
C ARG A 46 0.22 12.57 -5.58
N LEU A 47 -0.35 11.37 -5.63
CA LEU A 47 0.40 10.14 -5.92
C LEU A 47 0.67 9.92 -7.43
N GLY A 48 0.42 10.93 -8.26
CA GLY A 48 0.71 10.91 -9.69
C GLY A 48 -0.26 10.08 -10.53
N TYR A 49 -1.44 9.74 -10.02
CA TYR A 49 -2.50 9.14 -10.84
C TYR A 49 -3.18 10.21 -11.70
N ARG A 50 -3.02 10.10 -13.03
CA ARG A 50 -3.44 11.11 -14.01
C ARG A 50 -4.80 10.86 -14.67
N SER A 51 -5.60 9.92 -14.16
CA SER A 51 -6.94 9.67 -14.71
C SER A 51 -7.79 10.92 -14.60
N ARG A 52 -8.37 11.36 -15.74
CA ARG A 52 -9.28 12.51 -15.78
C ARG A 52 -10.65 12.21 -15.16
N VAL A 53 -11.04 10.93 -15.12
CA VAL A 53 -12.35 10.48 -14.67
C VAL A 53 -12.31 10.01 -13.22
N HIS A 54 -11.32 9.19 -12.85
CA HIS A 54 -11.21 8.59 -11.51
C HIS A 54 -9.76 8.57 -11.01
N PRO A 55 -9.19 9.73 -10.63
CA PRO A 55 -7.81 9.80 -10.15
C PRO A 55 -7.57 9.00 -8.87
N GLY A 56 -8.59 8.83 -8.01
CA GLY A 56 -8.51 8.01 -6.80
C GLY A 56 -8.57 6.49 -7.04
N TRP A 57 -8.83 6.00 -8.25
CA TRP A 57 -9.07 4.58 -8.49
C TRP A 57 -7.88 3.70 -8.10
N GLY A 58 -6.66 4.12 -8.43
CA GLY A 58 -5.45 3.41 -8.02
C GLY A 58 -5.31 3.30 -6.50
N VAL A 59 -5.64 4.36 -5.78
CA VAL A 59 -5.65 4.37 -4.31
C VAL A 59 -6.69 3.39 -3.78
N VAL A 60 -7.91 3.39 -4.33
CA VAL A 60 -8.98 2.46 -3.92
C VAL A 60 -8.56 1.00 -4.14
N GLN A 61 -7.97 0.69 -5.29
CA GLN A 61 -7.49 -0.67 -5.59
C GLN A 61 -6.40 -1.13 -4.60
N ILE A 62 -5.48 -0.24 -4.21
CA ILE A 62 -4.47 -0.56 -3.20
C ILE A 62 -5.13 -0.75 -1.84
N MET A 63 -5.99 0.17 -1.44
CA MET A 63 -6.71 0.12 -0.17
C MET A 63 -7.49 -1.19 0.01
N GLN A 64 -8.20 -1.60 -1.04
CA GLN A 64 -8.95 -2.86 -1.13
C GLN A 64 -8.06 -4.12 -1.26
N GLY A 65 -6.74 -3.98 -1.23
CA GLY A 65 -5.82 -5.13 -1.31
C GLY A 65 -5.85 -5.84 -2.66
N LYS A 66 -6.39 -5.21 -3.71
CA LYS A 66 -6.43 -5.76 -5.07
C LYS A 66 -5.10 -5.58 -5.80
N GLN A 67 -4.30 -4.60 -5.38
CA GLN A 67 -2.96 -4.37 -5.91
C GLN A 67 -1.98 -3.95 -4.82
N ALA A 68 -0.71 -4.33 -5.02
CA ALA A 68 0.42 -3.81 -4.27
C ALA A 68 0.64 -2.31 -4.52
N PHE A 69 1.31 -1.64 -3.58
CA PHE A 69 1.80 -0.28 -3.75
C PHE A 69 2.95 -0.24 -4.75
N PRO A 70 2.87 0.54 -5.85
CA PRO A 70 4.05 0.83 -6.66
C PRO A 70 5.05 1.66 -5.84
N MET A 71 6.32 1.26 -5.83
CA MET A 71 7.34 1.89 -4.98
C MET A 71 7.47 3.41 -5.20
N PRO A 72 7.44 3.96 -6.43
CA PRO A 72 7.47 5.41 -6.63
C PRO A 72 6.29 6.15 -5.98
N ARG A 73 5.11 5.52 -5.93
CA ARG A 73 3.91 6.11 -5.33
C ARG A 73 3.93 6.00 -3.81
N LEU A 74 4.50 4.91 -3.28
CA LEU A 74 4.70 4.78 -1.85
C LEU A 74 5.67 5.85 -1.32
N LYS A 75 6.74 6.14 -2.08
CA LYS A 75 7.67 7.24 -1.78
C LYS A 75 6.95 8.59 -1.74
N LEU A 76 6.14 8.90 -2.76
CA LEU A 76 5.34 10.12 -2.78
C LEU A 76 4.36 10.20 -1.61
N LEU A 77 3.74 9.08 -1.21
CA LEU A 77 2.84 9.03 -0.05
C LEU A 77 3.60 9.26 1.26
N ALA A 78 4.76 8.62 1.43
CA ALA A 78 5.63 8.74 2.59
C ALA A 78 6.08 10.20 2.77
N GLU A 79 6.59 10.82 1.70
CA GLU A 79 6.97 12.23 1.68
C GLU A 79 5.77 13.15 1.97
N PHE A 80 4.63 12.93 1.30
CA PHE A 80 3.43 13.73 1.52
C PHE A 80 2.92 13.63 2.96
N LEU A 81 3.07 12.48 3.62
CA LEU A 81 2.69 12.28 5.02
C LEU A 81 3.78 12.66 6.01
N GLU A 82 4.98 13.02 5.56
CA GLU A 82 6.17 13.20 6.40
C GLU A 82 6.44 11.96 7.27
N TYR A 83 6.16 10.78 6.73
CA TYR A 83 6.30 9.49 7.40
C TYR A 83 7.50 8.73 6.82
N PRO A 84 8.49 8.28 7.63
CA PRO A 84 9.66 7.59 7.12
C PRO A 84 9.32 6.36 6.28
N LEU A 85 9.89 6.27 5.08
CA LEU A 85 9.61 5.15 4.17
C LEU A 85 10.04 3.82 4.78
N GLU A 86 11.16 3.81 5.48
CA GLU A 86 11.74 2.65 6.13
C GLU A 86 10.77 2.07 7.16
N ASP A 87 10.07 2.92 7.91
CA ASP A 87 9.10 2.51 8.91
C ASP A 87 7.83 1.94 8.28
N ILE A 88 7.40 2.48 7.13
CA ILE A 88 6.34 1.89 6.33
C ILE A 88 6.74 0.49 5.84
N LEU A 89 7.97 0.33 5.38
CA LEU A 89 8.47 -0.93 4.83
C LEU A 89 8.63 -2.04 5.88
N ARG A 90 8.67 -1.72 7.18
CA ARG A 90 8.60 -2.73 8.26
C ARG A 90 7.29 -3.53 8.24
N TYR A 91 6.22 -2.96 7.67
CA TYR A 91 4.93 -3.62 7.49
C TYR A 91 4.78 -4.30 6.13
N ALA A 92 5.86 -4.40 5.35
CA ALA A 92 5.87 -5.18 4.12
C ALA A 92 5.54 -6.65 4.42
N THR A 93 4.78 -7.28 3.53
CA THR A 93 4.31 -8.65 3.71
C THR A 93 4.22 -9.39 2.39
N GLN A 94 3.97 -10.71 2.45
CA GLN A 94 3.70 -11.51 1.27
C GLN A 94 2.25 -11.29 0.78
N PRO A 95 2.00 -11.35 -0.55
CA PRO A 95 0.65 -11.19 -1.11
C PRO A 95 -0.37 -12.15 -0.48
N SER A 96 0.04 -13.39 -0.22
CA SER A 96 -0.81 -14.45 0.36
C SER A 96 -1.37 -14.12 1.75
N ARG A 97 -0.81 -13.14 2.45
CA ARG A 97 -1.30 -12.67 3.76
C ARG A 97 -2.36 -11.57 3.65
N ILE A 98 -2.60 -11.05 2.45
CA ILE A 98 -3.65 -10.07 2.18
C ILE A 98 -4.89 -10.83 1.71
N THR A 99 -5.84 -11.01 2.61
CA THR A 99 -7.10 -11.73 2.33
C THR A 99 -8.27 -10.75 2.25
N PRO A 100 -9.39 -11.15 1.62
CA PRO A 100 -10.63 -10.37 1.63
C PRO A 100 -11.09 -10.06 3.07
N GLU A 101 -11.01 -11.03 3.97
CA GLU A 101 -11.44 -10.90 5.37
C GLU A 101 -10.55 -9.91 6.13
N SER A 102 -9.22 -10.03 6.00
CA SER A 102 -8.31 -9.12 6.70
C SER A 102 -8.44 -7.68 6.17
N THR A 103 -8.70 -7.53 4.87
CA THR A 103 -8.98 -6.22 4.28
C THR A 103 -10.33 -5.66 4.73
N LYS A 104 -11.38 -6.48 4.78
CA LYS A 104 -12.71 -6.08 5.26
C LYS A 104 -12.66 -5.63 6.71
N SER A 105 -12.01 -6.40 7.58
CA SER A 105 -11.84 -6.04 9.00
C SER A 105 -11.05 -4.74 9.16
N ALA A 106 -9.97 -4.56 8.39
CA ALA A 106 -9.20 -3.31 8.40
C ALA A 106 -10.05 -2.10 7.96
N LEU A 107 -10.79 -2.22 6.85
CA LEU A 107 -11.67 -1.16 6.37
C LEU A 107 -12.74 -0.78 7.40
N ALA A 108 -13.35 -1.77 8.06
CA ALA A 108 -14.32 -1.52 9.11
C ALA A 108 -13.68 -0.82 10.32
N MET A 109 -12.53 -1.31 10.79
CA MET A 109 -11.80 -0.77 11.93
C MET A 109 -11.44 0.71 11.77
N TYR A 110 -11.06 1.12 10.56
CA TYR A 110 -10.67 2.52 10.30
C TYR A 110 -11.83 3.40 9.79
N GLY A 111 -13.08 2.92 9.82
CA GLY A 111 -14.26 3.70 9.41
C GLY A 111 -14.40 3.88 7.89
N LEU A 112 -13.81 2.99 7.10
CA LEU A 112 -13.81 3.00 5.64
C LEU A 112 -14.69 1.89 5.04
N SER A 113 -15.74 1.47 5.77
CA SER A 113 -16.65 0.40 5.35
C SER A 113 -17.30 0.62 3.98
N GLY A 114 -17.48 1.88 3.56
CA GLY A 114 -17.99 2.22 2.22
C GLY A 114 -17.08 1.75 1.07
N TYR A 115 -15.82 1.41 1.36
CA TYR A 115 -14.86 0.87 0.38
C TYR A 115 -14.72 -0.65 0.44
N ILE A 116 -15.52 -1.36 1.25
CA ILE A 116 -15.52 -2.83 1.25
C ILE A 116 -15.96 -3.30 -0.16
N PRO A 117 -15.16 -4.13 -0.86
CA PRO A 117 -15.55 -4.69 -2.14
C PRO A 117 -16.89 -5.44 -1.99
N ARG A 118 -17.83 -5.17 -2.89
CA ARG A 118 -19.10 -5.90 -3.01
C ARG A 118 -18.89 -7.21 -3.76
#